data_AF-A0A7C5UCG6-F1
#
_entry.id   AF-A0A7C5UCG6-F1
#
_cell.length_a   1.000
_cell.length_b   1.000
_cell.length_c   1.000
_cell.angle_alpha   90.00
_cell.angle_beta   90.00
_cell.angle_gamma   90.00
#
_symmetry.space_group_name_H-M   'P 1'
#
loop_
_entity.id
_entity.type
_entity.pdbx_description
1 polymer ?
#
loop_
_entity_poly.entity_id
_entity_poly.type
_entity_poly.pdbx_seq_one_letter_code
_entity_poly.pdbx_strand_id
1 'polypeptide(L)'
;GLICSVIAVLWFGGGYSFISTAIGIMLICLSANGINLLDKRPSRAIKAFWVLGIVSIVFSRPELRMLPSMLILSTLPYSYYDFTSKAMLGDAGSNMLGAILGTFIWLATATPFQIALLLIWLALHLYSEKHSLTEAIAKVKLLRWIDELGVR
;
A
#
# COMPACT_ATOMS: atom_id res chain seq x y z
N GLY A 1 -4.67 3.79 13.02
CA GLY A 1 -3.79 3.77 11.84
C GLY A 1 -3.80 5.11 11.14
N LEU A 2 -4.77 5.33 10.25
CA LEU A 2 -4.86 6.51 9.39
C LEU A 2 -4.78 7.86 10.12
N ILE A 3 -5.60 8.05 11.18
CA ILE A 3 -5.63 9.31 11.95
C ILE A 3 -4.24 9.60 12.56
N CYS A 4 -3.58 8.60 13.14
CA CYS A 4 -2.23 8.75 13.71
C CYS A 4 -1.20 9.11 12.63
N SER A 5 -1.29 8.51 11.44
CA SER A 5 -0.40 8.81 10.32
C SER A 5 -0.61 10.23 9.76
N VAL A 6 -1.85 10.69 9.68
CA VAL A 6 -2.17 12.07 9.27
C VAL A 6 -1.69 13.07 10.31
N ILE A 7 -1.90 12.80 11.60
CA ILE A 7 -1.38 13.64 12.70
C ILE A 7 0.15 13.69 12.66
N ALA A 8 0.82 12.56 12.41
CA ALA A 8 2.27 12.53 12.25
C ALA A 8 2.73 13.43 11.09
N VAL A 9 2.04 13.40 9.94
CA VAL A 9 2.36 14.30 8.82
C VAL A 9 2.16 15.76 9.17
N LEU A 10 1.11 16.11 9.90
CA LEU A 10 0.88 17.50 10.33
C LEU A 10 1.95 17.96 11.33
N TRP A 11 2.41 17.06 12.20
CA TRP A 11 3.46 17.34 13.19
C TRP A 11 4.86 17.47 12.56
N PHE A 12 5.21 16.56 11.64
CA PHE A 12 6.50 16.57 10.93
C PHE A 12 6.51 17.49 9.69
N GLY A 13 5.34 17.95 9.26
CA GLY A 13 5.12 18.78 8.08
C GLY A 13 5.69 20.19 8.18
N GLY A 14 6.10 20.64 9.37
CA GLY A 14 6.67 21.98 9.59
C GLY A 14 7.92 22.30 8.76
N GLY A 15 8.60 21.28 8.21
CA GLY A 15 9.74 21.44 7.30
C GLY A 15 9.42 21.27 5.81
N TYR A 16 8.17 20.94 5.44
CA TYR A 16 7.76 20.67 4.05
C TYR A 16 6.83 21.77 3.53
N SER A 17 6.84 21.98 2.21
CA SER A 17 5.88 22.89 1.58
C SER A 17 4.45 22.38 1.74
N PHE A 18 3.47 23.28 1.75
CA PHE A 18 2.05 22.92 1.82
C PHE A 18 1.65 21.86 0.78
N ILE A 19 2.16 21.98 -0.45
CA ILE A 19 1.91 21.03 -1.54
C ILE A 19 2.48 19.65 -1.20
N SER A 20 3.71 19.59 -0.68
CA SER A 20 4.33 18.31 -0.27
C SER A 20 3.54 17.64 0.85
N THR A 21 3.10 18.42 1.85
CA THR A 21 2.27 17.93 2.95
C THR A 21 0.92 17.40 2.45
N ALA A 22 0.28 18.10 1.51
CA ALA A 22 -0.97 17.65 0.89
C ALA A 22 -0.78 16.33 0.12
N ILE A 23 0.30 16.20 -0.66
CA ILE A 23 0.66 14.95 -1.34
C ILE A 23 0.85 13.81 -0.33
N GLY A 24 1.55 14.07 0.77
CA GLY A 24 1.77 13.09 1.84
C GLY A 24 0.47 12.60 2.46
N ILE A 25 -0.44 13.51 2.80
CA ILE A 25 -1.77 13.16 3.35
C ILE A 25 -2.55 12.31 2.34
N MET A 26 -2.60 12.72 1.07
CA MET A 26 -3.31 11.95 0.03
C MET A 26 -2.71 10.56 -0.15
N LEU A 27 -1.37 10.44 -0.16
CA LEU A 27 -0.69 9.15 -0.29
C LEU A 27 -1.04 8.21 0.85
N ILE A 28 -1.03 8.71 2.09
CA ILE A 28 -1.37 7.93 3.28
C ILE A 28 -2.83 7.47 3.23
N CYS A 29 -3.76 8.39 2.96
CA CYS A 29 -5.19 8.10 2.89
C CYS A 29 -5.54 7.12 1.77
N LEU A 30 -5.05 7.37 0.55
CA LEU A 30 -5.36 6.53 -0.59
C LEU A 30 -4.63 5.20 -0.55
N SER A 31 -3.44 5.12 0.04
CA SER A 31 -2.75 3.83 0.23
C SER A 31 -3.44 2.98 1.31
N ALA A 32 -3.88 3.59 2.42
CA ALA A 32 -4.68 2.90 3.43
C ALA A 32 -5.97 2.30 2.83
N ASN A 33 -6.79 3.15 2.20
CA ASN A 33 -8.03 2.71 1.57
C ASN A 33 -7.75 1.73 0.41
N GLY A 34 -6.71 1.98 -0.39
CA GLY A 34 -6.35 1.17 -1.54
C GLY A 34 -5.90 -0.25 -1.18
N ILE A 35 -5.07 -0.40 -0.15
CA ILE A 35 -4.71 -1.73 0.38
C ILE A 35 -5.93 -2.40 1.00
N ASN A 36 -6.80 -1.66 1.69
CA ASN A 36 -8.05 -2.20 2.22
C ASN A 36 -9.01 -2.69 1.12
N LEU A 37 -9.09 -2.00 -0.02
CA LEU A 37 -9.89 -2.44 -1.18
C LEU A 37 -9.45 -3.81 -1.72
N LEU A 38 -8.16 -4.13 -1.56
CA LEU A 38 -7.59 -5.41 -1.99
C LEU A 38 -7.79 -6.52 -0.95
N ASP A 39 -8.08 -6.20 0.31
CA ASP A 39 -8.28 -7.14 1.43
C ASP A 39 -9.63 -7.89 1.41
N LYS A 40 -10.21 -8.08 0.22
CA LYS A 40 -11.47 -8.83 0.04
C LYS A 40 -11.26 -10.34 -0.15
N ARG A 41 -10.00 -10.78 -0.25
CA ARG A 41 -9.62 -12.19 -0.30
C ARG A 41 -8.25 -12.37 0.37
N PRO A 42 -8.00 -13.54 0.97
CA PRO A 42 -6.71 -13.85 1.57
C PRO A 42 -5.55 -13.65 0.57
N SER A 43 -4.37 -13.28 1.07
CA SER A 43 -3.11 -12.99 0.37
C SER A 43 -3.03 -11.65 -0.38
N ARG A 44 -4.15 -11.05 -0.82
CA ARG A 44 -4.12 -9.91 -1.74
C ARG A 44 -3.51 -8.65 -1.14
N ALA A 45 -3.93 -8.26 0.07
CA ALA A 45 -3.45 -7.05 0.72
C ALA A 45 -1.94 -7.12 1.00
N ILE A 46 -1.46 -8.27 1.50
CA ILE A 46 -0.03 -8.50 1.78
C ILE A 46 0.79 -8.50 0.48
N LYS A 47 0.32 -9.18 -0.58
CA LYS A 47 1.00 -9.18 -1.87
C LYS A 47 1.11 -7.78 -2.45
N ALA A 48 0.03 -7.00 -2.40
CA ALA A 48 0.04 -5.62 -2.85
C ALA A 48 1.02 -4.76 -2.04
N PHE A 49 1.03 -4.92 -0.71
CA PHE A 49 1.98 -4.26 0.17
C PHE A 49 3.44 -4.64 -0.16
N TRP A 50 3.74 -5.91 -0.41
CA TRP A 50 5.07 -6.36 -0.81
C TRP A 50 5.50 -5.82 -2.17
N VAL A 51 4.64 -5.94 -3.19
CA VAL A 51 4.96 -5.45 -4.54
C VAL A 51 5.20 -3.94 -4.51
N LEU A 52 4.29 -3.17 -3.91
CA LEU A 52 4.44 -1.73 -3.81
C LEU A 52 5.63 -1.34 -2.92
N GLY A 53 5.88 -2.08 -1.83
CA GLY A 53 7.04 -1.88 -0.97
C GLY A 53 8.36 -2.10 -1.70
N ILE A 54 8.49 -3.19 -2.46
CA ILE A 54 9.67 -3.50 -3.28
C ILE A 54 9.87 -2.43 -4.36
N VAL A 55 8.82 -2.06 -5.08
CA VAL A 55 8.88 -0.99 -6.08
C VAL A 55 9.34 0.31 -5.40
N SER A 56 8.79 0.64 -4.24
CA SER A 56 9.17 1.85 -3.50
C SER A 56 10.62 1.82 -3.03
N ILE A 57 11.18 0.66 -2.67
CA ILE A 57 12.61 0.50 -2.39
C ILE A 57 13.45 0.91 -3.59
N VAL A 58 13.10 0.42 -4.79
CA VAL A 58 13.83 0.72 -6.03
C VAL A 58 13.86 2.23 -6.31
N PHE A 59 12.74 2.92 -6.10
CA PHE A 59 12.60 4.37 -6.33
C PHE A 59 13.00 5.24 -5.13
N SER A 60 13.37 4.64 -4.00
CA SER A 60 13.76 5.38 -2.80
C SER A 60 15.23 5.78 -2.80
N ARG A 61 15.51 6.89 -2.11
CA ARG A 61 16.88 7.35 -1.86
C ARG A 61 17.67 6.24 -1.13
N PRO A 62 18.93 5.95 -1.50
CA PRO A 62 19.70 4.83 -0.97
C PRO A 62 19.71 4.75 0.56
N GLU A 63 19.86 5.88 1.24
CA GLU A 63 19.92 6.04 2.69
C GLU A 63 18.61 5.72 3.42
N LEU A 64 17.47 5.68 2.72
CA LEU A 64 16.14 5.41 3.28
C LEU A 64 15.59 4.02 2.92
N ARG A 65 16.33 3.21 2.14
CA ARG A 65 15.90 1.87 1.68
C ARG A 65 15.73 0.84 2.79
N MET A 66 16.31 1.05 3.96
CA MET A 66 16.27 0.10 5.07
C MET A 66 14.90 0.06 5.77
N LEU A 67 14.19 1.19 5.83
CA LEU A 67 12.86 1.28 6.46
C LEU A 67 11.81 0.36 5.82
N PRO A 68 11.57 0.40 4.49
CA PRO A 68 10.54 -0.41 3.85
C PRO A 68 10.90 -1.90 3.83
N SER A 69 12.19 -2.24 3.78
CA SER A 69 12.63 -3.64 3.79
C SER A 69 12.31 -4.29 5.14
N MET A 70 12.54 -3.58 6.25
CA MET A 70 12.16 -4.06 7.59
C MET A 70 10.64 -4.28 7.73
N LEU A 71 9.83 -3.40 7.16
CA LEU A 71 8.37 -3.52 7.21
C LEU A 71 7.83 -4.67 6.36
N ILE A 72 8.45 -4.94 5.20
CA ILE A 72 8.13 -6.15 4.42
C ILE A 72 8.49 -7.39 5.26
N LEU A 73 9.69 -7.42 5.83
CA LEU A 73 10.15 -8.56 6.63
C LEU A 73 9.24 -8.82 7.85
N SER A 74 8.71 -7.79 8.50
CA SER A 74 7.81 -7.95 9.66
C SER A 74 6.48 -8.62 9.34
N THR A 75 6.07 -8.63 8.06
CA THR A 75 4.81 -9.26 7.63
C THR A 75 4.98 -10.73 7.22
N LEU A 76 6.21 -11.23 7.06
CA LEU A 76 6.49 -12.61 6.65
C LEU A 76 5.91 -13.68 7.60
N PRO A 77 5.99 -13.53 8.94
CA PRO A 77 5.39 -14.54 9.83
C PRO A 77 3.86 -14.61 9.68
N TYR A 78 3.22 -13.46 9.46
CA TYR A 78 1.78 -13.37 9.31
C TYR A 78 1.32 -13.89 7.94
N SER A 79 2.11 -13.67 6.88
CA SER A 79 1.74 -14.08 5.52
C SER A 79 1.44 -15.57 5.39
N TYR A 80 2.02 -16.43 6.22
CA TYR A 80 1.68 -17.85 6.23
C TYR A 80 0.21 -18.10 6.58
N TYR A 81 -0.31 -17.43 7.61
CA TYR A 81 -1.70 -17.58 8.04
C TYR A 81 -2.68 -16.99 7.03
N ASP A 82 -2.30 -15.86 6.43
CA ASP A 82 -3.09 -15.19 5.39
C ASP A 82 -3.13 -16.01 4.09
N PHE A 83 -2.00 -16.61 3.67
CA PHE A 83 -1.93 -17.39 2.44
C PHE A 83 -2.61 -18.76 2.57
N THR A 84 -2.73 -19.29 3.79
CA THR A 84 -3.47 -20.53 4.09
C THR A 84 -4.93 -20.28 4.45
N SER A 85 -5.43 -19.05 4.24
CA SER A 85 -6.81 -18.64 4.54
C SER A 85 -7.23 -18.89 6.01
N LYS A 86 -6.27 -18.98 6.94
CA LYS A 86 -6.51 -19.17 8.37
C LYS A 86 -6.79 -17.86 9.11
N ALA A 87 -6.33 -16.76 8.54
CA ALA A 87 -6.61 -15.41 8.99
C ALA A 87 -6.73 -14.50 7.76
N MET A 88 -7.39 -13.35 7.95
CA MET A 88 -7.33 -12.23 7.02
C MET A 88 -6.87 -11.01 7.80
N LEU A 89 -6.15 -10.11 7.12
CA LEU A 89 -5.55 -8.92 7.72
C LEU A 89 -6.62 -8.04 8.38
N GLY A 90 -7.79 -7.94 7.73
CA GLY A 90 -8.94 -7.17 8.15
C GLY A 90 -8.71 -5.66 8.01
N ASP A 91 -9.79 -4.89 8.17
CA ASP A 91 -9.77 -3.43 8.01
C ASP A 91 -8.67 -2.75 8.86
N ALA A 92 -8.42 -3.23 10.07
CA ALA A 92 -7.42 -2.64 10.94
C ALA A 92 -5.99 -2.84 10.39
N GLY A 93 -5.66 -4.06 9.99
CA GLY A 93 -4.33 -4.39 9.49
C GLY A 93 -4.07 -3.83 8.09
N SER A 94 -5.06 -3.91 7.19
CA SER A 94 -4.94 -3.42 5.82
C SER A 94 -4.77 -1.90 5.75
N ASN A 95 -5.58 -1.14 6.51
CA ASN A 95 -5.43 0.30 6.63
C ASN A 95 -4.11 0.69 7.29
N MET A 96 -3.64 -0.07 8.28
CA MET A 96 -2.36 0.18 8.93
C MET A 96 -1.20 -0.02 7.94
N LEU A 97 -1.14 -1.14 7.23
CA LEU A 97 -0.10 -1.41 6.23
C LEU A 97 -0.12 -0.35 5.12
N GLY A 98 -1.30 0.00 4.61
CA GLY A 98 -1.43 1.03 3.58
C GLY A 98 -1.01 2.42 4.06
N ALA A 99 -1.37 2.81 5.29
CA ALA A 99 -0.95 4.10 5.85
C ALA A 99 0.59 4.17 6.05
N ILE A 100 1.20 3.08 6.52
CA ILE A 100 2.66 2.97 6.66
C ILE A 100 3.33 3.06 5.28
N LEU A 101 2.82 2.34 4.28
CA LEU A 101 3.32 2.38 2.91
C LEU A 101 3.27 3.80 2.33
N GLY A 102 2.12 4.48 2.45
CA GLY A 102 1.95 5.85 1.96
C GLY A 102 2.89 6.84 2.66
N THR A 103 3.09 6.68 3.97
CA THR A 103 4.05 7.49 4.74
C THR A 103 5.47 7.28 4.25
N PHE A 104 5.88 6.03 4.05
CA PHE A 104 7.20 5.71 3.55
C PHE A 104 7.46 6.31 2.16
N ILE A 105 6.51 6.15 1.24
CA ILE A 105 6.63 6.66 -0.13
C ILE A 105 6.77 8.18 -0.13
N TRP A 106 6.00 8.88 0.71
CA TRP A 106 6.11 10.32 0.86
C TRP A 106 7.49 10.77 1.36
N LEU A 107 8.06 10.07 2.34
CA LEU A 107 9.34 10.46 2.94
C LEU A 107 10.56 10.06 2.08
N ALA A 108 10.49 8.92 1.39
CA ALA A 108 11.68 8.28 0.84
C ALA A 108 11.83 8.38 -0.69
N THR A 109 10.78 8.76 -1.42
CA THR A 109 10.80 8.81 -2.89
C THR A 109 10.66 10.23 -3.43
N ALA A 110 10.95 10.40 -4.73
CA ALA A 110 10.80 11.69 -5.40
C ALA A 110 9.33 11.98 -5.78
N THR A 111 8.96 13.25 -5.86
CA THR A 111 7.60 13.72 -6.16
C THR A 111 6.99 13.12 -7.45
N PRO A 112 7.71 12.89 -8.56
CA PRO A 112 7.13 12.25 -9.73
C PRO A 112 6.59 10.83 -9.45
N PHE A 113 7.30 10.04 -8.64
CA PHE A 113 6.86 8.70 -8.24
C PHE A 113 5.62 8.77 -7.33
N GLN A 114 5.62 9.72 -6.39
CA GLN A 114 4.48 9.99 -5.51
C GLN A 114 3.20 10.32 -6.30
N ILE A 115 3.30 11.22 -7.29
CA ILE A 115 2.18 11.61 -8.14
C ILE A 115 1.71 10.43 -8.99
N ALA A 116 2.63 9.66 -9.58
CA ALA A 116 2.27 8.49 -10.37
C ALA A 116 1.45 7.48 -9.53
N LEU A 117 1.88 7.22 -8.30
CA LEU A 117 1.15 6.32 -7.40
C LEU A 117 -0.21 6.88 -6.97
N LEU A 118 -0.32 8.19 -6.72
CA LEU A 118 -1.60 8.83 -6.44
C LEU A 118 -2.59 8.65 -7.60
N LEU A 119 -2.14 8.80 -8.84
CA LEU A 119 -2.97 8.59 -10.02
C LEU A 119 -3.43 7.14 -10.13
N ILE A 120 -2.54 6.17 -9.86
CA ILE A 120 -2.88 4.74 -9.83
C ILE A 120 -3.94 4.47 -8.76
N TRP A 121 -3.75 4.99 -7.54
CA TRP A 121 -4.74 4.81 -6.48
C TRP A 121 -6.08 5.43 -6.82
N LEU A 122 -6.08 6.65 -7.35
CA LEU A 122 -7.31 7.33 -7.74
C LEU A 122 -8.05 6.54 -8.84
N ALA A 123 -7.33 6.07 -9.85
CA ALA A 123 -7.90 5.24 -10.92
C ALA A 123 -8.49 3.94 -10.37
N LEU A 124 -7.80 3.27 -9.43
CA LEU A 124 -8.30 2.07 -8.76
C LEU A 124 -9.58 2.34 -7.97
N HIS A 125 -9.66 3.45 -7.23
CA HIS A 125 -10.86 3.81 -6.47
C HIS A 125 -12.05 4.05 -7.42
N LEU A 126 -11.87 4.90 -8.43
CA LEU A 126 -12.89 5.20 -9.43
C LEU A 126 -13.36 3.94 -10.18
N TYR A 127 -12.42 3.04 -10.49
CA TYR A 127 -12.76 1.76 -11.12
C TYR A 127 -13.60 0.88 -10.19
N SER A 128 -13.22 0.81 -8.91
CA SER A 128 -13.84 -0.05 -7.90
C SER A 128 -15.27 0.36 -7.52
N GLU A 129 -15.68 1.61 -7.77
CA GLU A 129 -17.06 2.07 -7.56
C GLU A 129 -18.06 1.36 -8.49
N LYS A 130 -17.62 1.06 -9.72
CA LYS A 130 -18.49 0.52 -10.77
C LYS A 130 -18.20 -0.93 -11.12
N HIS A 131 -17.02 -1.43 -10.78
CA HIS A 131 -16.54 -2.74 -11.20
C HIS A 131 -15.89 -3.52 -10.05
N SER A 132 -16.01 -4.84 -10.11
CA SER A 132 -15.35 -5.74 -9.17
C SER A 132 -13.87 -5.88 -9.52
N LEU A 133 -12.97 -5.45 -8.62
CA LEU A 133 -11.52 -5.68 -8.75
C LEU A 133 -11.19 -7.17 -8.88
N THR A 134 -11.95 -8.03 -8.21
CA THR A 134 -11.80 -9.49 -8.31
C THR A 134 -12.01 -9.99 -9.73
N GLU A 135 -13.05 -9.50 -10.42
CA GLU A 135 -13.32 -9.88 -11.80
C GLU A 135 -12.25 -9.33 -12.75
N ALA A 136 -11.77 -8.12 -12.51
CA ALA A 136 -10.69 -7.52 -13.27
C ALA A 136 -9.39 -8.33 -13.16
N ILE A 137 -9.01 -8.72 -11.94
CA ILE A 137 -7.85 -9.59 -11.67
C ILE A 137 -8.01 -10.94 -12.38
N ALA A 138 -9.20 -11.55 -12.33
CA ALA A 138 -9.47 -12.84 -12.95
C ALA A 138 -9.37 -12.82 -14.49
N LYS A 139 -9.62 -11.67 -15.13
CA LYS A 139 -9.54 -11.50 -16.59
C LYS A 139 -8.11 -11.38 -17.11
N VAL A 140 -7.17 -10.90 -16.30
CA VAL A 140 -5.77 -10.70 -16.70
C VAL A 140 -4.93 -11.90 -16.25
N LYS A 141 -4.43 -12.70 -17.20
CA LYS A 141 -3.66 -13.93 -16.93
C LYS A 141 -2.54 -13.74 -15.89
N LEU A 142 -1.76 -12.67 -16.04
CA LEU A 142 -0.66 -12.36 -15.12
C LEU A 142 -1.16 -12.02 -13.71
N LEU A 143 -2.18 -11.16 -13.59
CA LEU A 143 -2.72 -10.78 -12.28
C LEU A 143 -3.39 -11.98 -11.58
N ARG A 144 -4.11 -12.82 -12.33
CA ARG A 144 -4.69 -14.06 -11.82
C ARG A 144 -3.62 -15.01 -11.30
N TRP A 145 -2.53 -15.19 -12.04
CA TRP A 145 -1.42 -16.03 -11.61
C TRP A 145 -0.78 -15.50 -10.31
N ILE A 146 -0.57 -14.18 -10.18
CA ILE A 146 -0.07 -13.55 -8.95
C ILE A 146 -1.08 -13.74 -7.79
N ASP A 147 -2.37 -13.59 -8.06
CA ASP A 147 -3.45 -13.75 -7.07
C ASP A 147 -3.47 -15.18 -6.50
N GLU A 148 -3.30 -16.19 -7.35
CA GLU A 148 -3.30 -17.60 -6.98
C GLU A 148 -1.96 -18.06 -6.37
N LEU A 149 -0.86 -17.35 -6.63
CA LEU A 149 0.48 -17.74 -6.19
C LEU A 149 0.57 -17.89 -4.66
N GLY A 150 0.93 -19.08 -4.19
CA GLY A 150 1.18 -19.36 -2.78
C GLY A 150 -0.07 -19.49 -1.91
N VAL A 151 -1.27 -19.28 -2.46
CA VAL A 151 -2.54 -19.54 -1.76
C VAL A 151 -2.75 -21.05 -1.70
N ARG A 152 -3.05 -21.57 -0.51
CA ARG A 152 -3.26 -23.01 -0.25
C ARG A 152 -4.55 -23.26 0.51
#